data_AF-A0AAU8JAX0-F1
#
_entry.id   AF-A0AAU8JAX0-F1
#
_cell.length_a   1.000
_cell.length_b   1.000
_cell.length_c   1.000
_cell.angle_alpha   90.00
_cell.angle_beta   90.00
_cell.angle_gamma   90.00
#
_symmetry.space_group_name_H-M   'P 1'
#
loop_
_entity.id
_entity.type
_entity.pdbx_description
1 polymer ?
#
loop_
_entity_poly.entity_id
_entity_poly.type
_entity_poly.pdbx_seq_one_letter_code
_entity_poly.pdbx_strand_id
1 'polypeptide(L)'
;MTTQLTPGNDIFDGTDSDDTILGLDGNDIIRGLEGNDIISGNQRNDQIFGGLGDDSLYGGKEDDIVQGGAGNDYVFGDLGNDTLWGDDGNDFVFGGLGNDLIYGNRGNDVIYSNEGDDTLYGGKENDTLFGGRGNDFLSGDLGNDVLFGDEGMNTLSGGSGNDIFVLQRKFTATTLQSSDVILDFTKGQDKIGLTGDLAFEELAIYGGVREYLGDTIIQDKTTGRYFAVLKNVDSTTLTASDFTTNLTPVGSTTPEQVTDPTAGEDTLSFEISEYGIEEGGQTDTQTITVQRDGPARGIALVDYATVEGTARAGSDFQATGGNLIFNPGELTQSFTVRILDDLIREPDERFFVELRNPAGSATIGTSNRTTIVISDNDSLPQVQFTDNSYTVNETDRTATITVTVNGVSETPFTVEYGTRERTAIADQDYVETSGILSFIPGQTIQSFTVPILQDNIDDANETIALFLTNPSAGAILGTPADATLTIL
;
A
#
# COMPACT_ATOMS: atom_id res chain seq x y z
N MET A 1 -27.18 21.43 -11.09
CA MET A 1 -27.54 20.17 -11.81
C MET A 1 -26.66 19.03 -11.33
N THR A 2 -26.98 17.75 -11.57
CA THR A 2 -26.02 16.65 -11.42
C THR A 2 -25.98 15.83 -12.70
N THR A 3 -24.82 15.74 -13.34
CA THR A 3 -24.64 15.12 -14.65
C THR A 3 -23.33 14.35 -14.71
N GLN A 4 -23.36 13.21 -15.40
CA GLN A 4 -22.20 12.41 -15.74
C GLN A 4 -22.10 12.39 -17.28
N LEU A 5 -20.93 12.74 -17.81
CA LEU A 5 -20.64 12.79 -19.23
C LEU A 5 -20.36 11.38 -19.78
N THR A 6 -20.08 11.28 -21.07
CA THR A 6 -19.77 10.00 -21.71
C THR A 6 -18.28 9.68 -21.58
N PRO A 7 -17.86 8.40 -21.70
CA PRO A 7 -16.44 8.04 -21.70
C PRO A 7 -15.64 8.48 -22.96
N GLY A 8 -16.05 9.52 -23.67
CA GLY A 8 -15.33 10.05 -24.81
C GLY A 8 -15.38 11.56 -24.79
N ASN A 9 -14.53 12.21 -25.60
CA ASN A 9 -14.34 13.66 -25.57
C ASN A 9 -15.65 14.44 -25.70
N ASP A 10 -16.03 15.10 -24.63
CA ASP A 10 -17.25 15.87 -24.51
C ASP A 10 -16.97 17.38 -24.45
N ILE A 11 -17.96 18.17 -24.89
CA ILE A 11 -17.99 19.62 -24.66
C ILE A 11 -19.30 19.91 -23.96
N PHE A 12 -19.24 20.33 -22.70
CA PHE A 12 -20.39 20.50 -21.85
C PHE A 12 -20.40 21.87 -21.19
N ASP A 13 -21.54 22.55 -21.28
CA ASP A 13 -21.82 23.76 -20.53
C ASP A 13 -22.89 23.42 -19.48
N GLY A 14 -22.61 23.80 -18.24
CA GLY A 14 -23.51 23.73 -17.10
C GLY A 14 -24.68 24.72 -17.20
N THR A 15 -25.17 25.11 -16.05
CA THR A 15 -26.25 26.08 -15.87
C THR A 15 -25.77 27.24 -15.02
N ASP A 16 -26.55 28.32 -14.97
CA ASP A 16 -26.25 29.46 -14.09
C ASP A 16 -26.60 29.13 -12.60
N SER A 17 -26.44 27.89 -12.15
CA SER A 17 -26.78 27.42 -10.81
C SER A 17 -25.88 26.25 -10.44
N ASP A 18 -25.64 26.08 -9.13
CA ASP A 18 -24.77 25.03 -8.58
C ASP A 18 -24.93 23.67 -9.28
N ASP A 19 -23.86 23.28 -9.96
CA ASP A 19 -23.72 22.07 -10.75
C ASP A 19 -22.79 21.04 -10.13
N THR A 20 -22.93 19.82 -10.60
CA THR A 20 -22.10 18.69 -10.22
C THR A 20 -21.87 17.88 -11.49
N ILE A 21 -20.66 17.92 -12.03
CA ILE A 21 -20.34 17.38 -13.36
C ILE A 21 -19.15 16.41 -13.24
N LEU A 22 -19.30 15.23 -13.84
CA LEU A 22 -18.25 14.21 -13.93
C LEU A 22 -17.90 13.92 -15.39
N GLY A 23 -16.65 14.15 -15.80
CA GLY A 23 -16.12 13.93 -17.15
C GLY A 23 -15.95 12.45 -17.54
N LEU A 24 -15.40 11.64 -16.63
CA LEU A 24 -15.05 10.22 -16.80
C LEU A 24 -13.75 9.97 -17.58
N ASP A 25 -13.83 9.41 -18.79
CA ASP A 25 -12.68 9.17 -19.66
C ASP A 25 -12.92 9.99 -20.91
N GLY A 26 -11.87 10.54 -21.50
CA GLY A 26 -12.03 11.47 -22.63
C GLY A 26 -11.21 12.71 -22.38
N ASN A 27 -10.93 13.47 -23.44
CA ASN A 27 -10.38 14.81 -23.26
C ASN A 27 -11.54 15.79 -23.37
N ASP A 28 -12.05 16.22 -22.23
CA ASP A 28 -13.29 16.96 -22.10
C ASP A 28 -13.06 18.46 -22.01
N ILE A 29 -14.10 19.23 -22.35
CA ILE A 29 -14.17 20.67 -22.09
C ILE A 29 -15.45 20.92 -21.31
N ILE A 30 -15.32 21.27 -20.03
CA ILE A 30 -16.42 21.42 -19.09
C ILE A 30 -16.46 22.86 -18.57
N ARG A 31 -17.63 23.50 -18.61
CA ARG A 31 -17.85 24.86 -18.10
C ARG A 31 -18.97 24.86 -17.07
N GLY A 32 -18.71 25.34 -15.86
CA GLY A 32 -19.69 25.49 -14.79
C GLY A 32 -20.70 26.62 -15.06
N LEU A 33 -20.16 27.81 -15.40
CA LEU A 33 -20.86 29.07 -15.69
C LEU A 33 -21.05 29.96 -14.46
N GLU A 34 -22.25 30.00 -13.87
CA GLU A 34 -22.51 30.72 -12.62
C GLU A 34 -22.96 29.72 -11.56
N GLY A 35 -22.71 30.01 -10.29
CA GLY A 35 -23.09 29.12 -9.19
C GLY A 35 -21.83 28.51 -8.56
N ASN A 36 -22.02 27.80 -7.47
CA ASN A 36 -20.93 27.10 -6.80
C ASN A 36 -20.90 25.66 -7.31
N ASP A 37 -20.03 25.39 -8.27
CA ASP A 37 -20.00 24.16 -9.04
C ASP A 37 -18.99 23.16 -8.50
N ILE A 38 -19.28 21.88 -8.72
CA ILE A 38 -18.36 20.77 -8.44
C ILE A 38 -18.08 20.06 -9.76
N ILE A 39 -16.84 20.14 -10.27
CA ILE A 39 -16.49 19.61 -11.59
C ILE A 39 -15.26 18.71 -11.48
N SER A 40 -15.33 17.50 -12.01
CA SER A 40 -14.20 16.56 -12.05
C SER A 40 -13.97 16.04 -13.47
N GLY A 41 -12.75 16.20 -14.00
CA GLY A 41 -12.32 15.68 -15.30
C GLY A 41 -12.17 14.15 -15.28
N ASN A 42 -11.42 13.66 -14.28
CA ASN A 42 -11.13 12.25 -13.97
C ASN A 42 -9.95 11.65 -14.75
N GLN A 43 -10.10 11.28 -16.02
CA GLN A 43 -9.05 10.61 -16.77
C GLN A 43 -8.76 11.36 -18.06
N ARG A 44 -7.46 11.43 -18.40
CA ARG A 44 -6.92 12.14 -19.57
C ARG A 44 -7.01 13.65 -19.40
N ASN A 45 -6.44 14.33 -20.39
CA ASN A 45 -6.26 15.77 -20.43
C ASN A 45 -7.58 16.51 -20.67
N ASP A 46 -8.09 17.13 -19.62
CA ASP A 46 -9.34 17.87 -19.56
C ASP A 46 -9.12 19.39 -19.51
N GLN A 47 -10.15 20.14 -19.91
CA GLN A 47 -10.23 21.60 -19.72
C GLN A 47 -11.46 21.93 -18.90
N ILE A 48 -11.24 22.44 -17.69
CA ILE A 48 -12.29 22.73 -16.72
C ILE A 48 -12.31 24.22 -16.43
N PHE A 49 -13.49 24.82 -16.52
CA PHE A 49 -13.73 26.23 -16.21
C PHE A 49 -14.86 26.32 -15.18
N GLY A 50 -14.59 26.80 -13.98
CA GLY A 50 -15.60 27.02 -12.93
C GLY A 50 -16.57 28.13 -13.34
N GLY A 51 -16.06 29.37 -13.37
CA GLY A 51 -16.81 30.52 -13.88
C GLY A 51 -17.03 31.58 -12.80
N LEU A 52 -18.28 31.85 -12.42
CA LEU A 52 -18.62 32.75 -11.32
C LEU A 52 -19.18 31.95 -10.15
N GLY A 53 -18.66 32.14 -8.95
CA GLY A 53 -19.09 31.43 -7.75
C GLY A 53 -17.88 30.81 -7.06
N ASP A 54 -18.09 30.25 -5.87
CA ASP A 54 -17.02 29.53 -5.17
C ASP A 54 -17.06 28.05 -5.62
N ASP A 55 -16.17 27.66 -6.52
CA ASP A 55 -16.17 26.38 -7.22
C ASP A 55 -15.23 25.34 -6.58
N SER A 56 -15.44 24.06 -6.90
CA SER A 56 -14.57 22.94 -6.53
C SER A 56 -14.25 22.09 -7.75
N LEU A 57 -13.02 22.23 -8.24
CA LEU A 57 -12.58 21.73 -9.54
C LEU A 57 -11.45 20.71 -9.37
N TYR A 58 -11.56 19.57 -10.05
CA TYR A 58 -10.59 18.46 -9.99
C TYR A 58 -10.19 18.07 -11.41
N GLY A 59 -8.93 18.25 -11.79
CA GLY A 59 -8.37 17.83 -13.08
C GLY A 59 -8.49 16.33 -13.25
N GLY A 60 -7.72 15.58 -12.46
CA GLY A 60 -7.82 14.14 -12.39
C GLY A 60 -6.52 13.43 -12.75
N LYS A 61 -6.42 12.89 -13.97
CA LYS A 61 -5.21 12.20 -14.42
C LYS A 61 -4.76 12.74 -15.76
N GLU A 62 -3.43 12.70 -15.93
CA GLU A 62 -2.74 13.27 -17.09
C GLU A 62 -2.76 14.81 -17.03
N ASP A 63 -2.18 15.47 -18.02
CA ASP A 63 -1.95 16.91 -17.96
C ASP A 63 -3.24 17.71 -18.23
N ASP A 64 -3.80 18.34 -17.20
CA ASP A 64 -5.08 19.06 -17.21
C ASP A 64 -4.92 20.59 -17.24
N ILE A 65 -6.00 21.27 -17.66
CA ILE A 65 -6.12 22.73 -17.63
C ILE A 65 -7.34 23.06 -16.76
N VAL A 66 -7.14 23.68 -15.60
CA VAL A 66 -8.22 23.99 -14.66
C VAL A 66 -8.20 25.46 -14.29
N GLN A 67 -9.34 26.13 -14.46
CA GLN A 67 -9.51 27.56 -14.19
C GLN A 67 -10.69 27.77 -13.24
N GLY A 68 -10.42 28.31 -12.04
CA GLY A 68 -11.41 28.67 -11.02
C GLY A 68 -12.40 29.70 -11.53
N GLY A 69 -11.92 30.92 -11.74
CA GLY A 69 -12.71 32.00 -12.33
C GLY A 69 -12.88 33.16 -11.37
N ALA A 70 -14.10 33.46 -10.92
CA ALA A 70 -14.32 34.50 -9.95
C ALA A 70 -15.10 33.97 -8.75
N GLY A 71 -14.54 34.14 -7.56
CA GLY A 71 -15.00 33.49 -6.34
C GLY A 71 -13.80 32.92 -5.60
N ASN A 72 -14.00 32.31 -4.43
CA ASN A 72 -12.91 31.67 -3.69
C ASN A 72 -12.96 30.18 -4.00
N ASP A 73 -12.14 29.77 -4.94
CA ASP A 73 -12.22 28.46 -5.56
C ASP A 73 -11.30 27.44 -4.90
N TYR A 74 -11.67 26.17 -5.01
CA TYR A 74 -10.81 25.03 -4.74
C TYR A 74 -10.41 24.39 -6.07
N VAL A 75 -9.12 24.47 -6.42
CA VAL A 75 -8.60 23.99 -7.69
C VAL A 75 -7.56 22.90 -7.43
N PHE A 76 -7.84 21.68 -7.89
CA PHE A 76 -6.96 20.51 -7.76
C PHE A 76 -6.51 20.01 -9.14
N GLY A 77 -5.21 19.86 -9.37
CA GLY A 77 -4.66 19.20 -10.56
C GLY A 77 -4.71 17.67 -10.49
N ASP A 78 -4.38 17.14 -9.30
CA ASP A 78 -4.29 15.71 -8.97
C ASP A 78 -3.05 15.01 -9.54
N LEU A 79 -3.13 14.30 -10.67
CA LEU A 79 -2.02 13.54 -11.25
C LEU A 79 -1.71 14.05 -12.66
N GLY A 80 -0.53 14.58 -12.91
CA GLY A 80 -0.20 15.11 -14.24
C GLY A 80 0.71 16.32 -14.14
N ASN A 81 1.12 16.86 -15.27
CA ASN A 81 1.76 18.18 -15.31
C ASN A 81 0.67 19.20 -15.64
N ASP A 82 0.03 19.73 -14.61
CA ASP A 82 -1.19 20.49 -14.77
C ASP A 82 -0.92 21.98 -14.98
N THR A 83 -1.86 22.66 -15.60
CA THR A 83 -1.89 24.13 -15.62
C THR A 83 -3.13 24.64 -14.91
N LEU A 84 -2.91 25.34 -13.80
CA LEU A 84 -3.96 25.70 -12.84
C LEU A 84 -4.02 27.22 -12.65
N TRP A 85 -5.24 27.76 -12.61
CA TRP A 85 -5.52 29.17 -12.30
C TRP A 85 -6.58 29.27 -11.20
N GLY A 86 -6.28 30.02 -10.13
CA GLY A 86 -7.28 30.49 -9.16
C GLY A 86 -8.17 31.58 -9.77
N ASP A 87 -7.52 32.61 -10.32
CA ASP A 87 -8.12 33.80 -10.94
C ASP A 87 -8.53 34.92 -9.95
N ASP A 88 -9.81 35.31 -9.87
CA ASP A 88 -10.27 36.46 -9.08
C ASP A 88 -10.93 35.96 -7.77
N GLY A 89 -10.22 35.99 -6.65
CA GLY A 89 -10.72 35.66 -5.31
C GLY A 89 -9.61 35.15 -4.40
N ASN A 90 -9.93 34.65 -3.20
CA ASN A 90 -8.89 34.06 -2.33
C ASN A 90 -8.95 32.55 -2.51
N ASP A 91 -8.13 32.06 -3.42
CA ASP A 91 -8.25 30.69 -3.92
C ASP A 91 -7.38 29.74 -3.12
N PHE A 92 -7.80 28.48 -3.13
CA PHE A 92 -6.99 27.35 -2.71
C PHE A 92 -6.62 26.55 -3.95
N VAL A 93 -5.34 26.48 -4.27
CA VAL A 93 -4.84 25.74 -5.44
C VAL A 93 -3.85 24.66 -5.02
N PHE A 94 -4.08 23.44 -5.50
CA PHE A 94 -3.26 22.27 -5.23
C PHE A 94 -2.85 21.59 -6.54
N GLY A 95 -1.55 21.56 -6.83
CA GLY A 95 -0.96 20.93 -8.01
C GLY A 95 -1.17 19.41 -7.99
N GLY A 96 -0.38 18.72 -7.18
CA GLY A 96 -0.52 17.28 -6.99
C GLY A 96 0.78 16.55 -7.30
N LEU A 97 0.74 15.54 -8.18
CA LEU A 97 1.92 14.84 -8.64
C LEU A 97 2.25 15.24 -10.08
N GLY A 98 3.46 15.70 -10.32
CA GLY A 98 3.96 16.09 -11.65
C GLY A 98 4.45 17.52 -11.62
N ASN A 99 4.99 18.01 -12.74
CA ASN A 99 5.58 19.33 -12.80
C ASN A 99 4.51 20.36 -13.19
N ASP A 100 3.96 21.05 -12.19
CA ASP A 100 2.78 21.89 -12.35
C ASP A 100 3.13 23.36 -12.65
N LEU A 101 2.23 24.01 -13.36
CA LEU A 101 2.25 25.45 -13.61
C LEU A 101 1.01 26.10 -12.98
N ILE A 102 1.23 26.87 -11.90
CA ILE A 102 0.14 27.38 -11.06
C ILE A 102 0.16 28.91 -10.98
N TYR A 103 -1.02 29.52 -11.14
CA TYR A 103 -1.25 30.95 -11.02
C TYR A 103 -2.38 31.24 -10.01
N GLY A 104 -2.09 31.98 -8.94
CA GLY A 104 -3.13 32.51 -8.04
C GLY A 104 -3.92 33.64 -8.70
N ASN A 105 -3.19 34.59 -9.30
CA ASN A 105 -3.68 35.81 -9.96
C ASN A 105 -4.12 36.93 -9.02
N ARG A 106 -5.39 37.02 -8.59
CA ARG A 106 -5.88 38.14 -7.79
C ARG A 106 -6.58 37.66 -6.54
N GLY A 107 -6.00 38.01 -5.41
CA GLY A 107 -6.57 37.85 -4.09
C GLY A 107 -5.51 37.25 -3.19
N ASN A 108 -5.87 36.82 -1.99
CA ASN A 108 -4.88 36.31 -1.03
C ASN A 108 -4.91 34.79 -1.12
N ASP A 109 -4.13 34.24 -2.04
CA ASP A 109 -4.21 32.85 -2.45
C ASP A 109 -3.34 31.94 -1.58
N VAL A 110 -3.73 30.67 -1.49
CA VAL A 110 -2.94 29.61 -0.87
C VAL A 110 -2.65 28.54 -1.91
N ILE A 111 -1.38 28.38 -2.26
CA ILE A 111 -0.94 27.50 -3.33
C ILE A 111 0.00 26.41 -2.78
N TYR A 112 -0.32 25.15 -3.07
CA TYR A 112 0.49 23.97 -2.78
C TYR A 112 0.78 23.19 -4.06
N SER A 113 2.02 23.16 -4.55
CA SER A 113 2.30 22.38 -5.78
C SER A 113 2.56 20.89 -5.51
N ASN A 114 3.19 20.56 -4.37
CA ASN A 114 3.36 19.20 -3.85
C ASN A 114 4.54 18.40 -4.44
N GLU A 115 4.39 17.44 -5.35
CA GLU A 115 5.55 16.67 -5.86
C GLU A 115 5.82 17.00 -7.32
N GLY A 116 7.01 17.50 -7.64
CA GLY A 116 7.34 17.93 -9.00
C GLY A 116 8.43 18.99 -9.00
N ASP A 117 9.02 19.27 -10.16
CA ASP A 117 9.76 20.52 -10.35
C ASP A 117 8.75 21.58 -10.85
N ASP A 118 8.17 22.34 -9.92
CA ASP A 118 6.97 23.15 -10.14
C ASP A 118 7.27 24.63 -10.43
N THR A 119 6.29 25.34 -11.01
CA THR A 119 6.35 26.79 -11.24
C THR A 119 5.08 27.48 -10.70
N LEU A 120 5.24 28.34 -9.69
CA LEU A 120 4.16 29.01 -8.98
C LEU A 120 4.27 30.53 -9.11
N TYR A 121 3.13 31.16 -9.36
CA TYR A 121 2.95 32.62 -9.34
C TYR A 121 1.78 32.98 -8.42
N GLY A 122 2.04 33.73 -7.34
CA GLY A 122 1.03 34.22 -6.42
C GLY A 122 0.11 35.22 -7.12
N GLY A 123 0.68 36.32 -7.57
CA GLY A 123 0.00 37.29 -8.42
C GLY A 123 -0.17 38.63 -7.72
N LYS A 124 -1.37 38.97 -7.28
CA LYS A 124 -1.68 40.24 -6.62
C LYS A 124 -2.30 39.96 -5.27
N GLU A 125 -1.96 40.84 -4.33
CA GLU A 125 -2.34 40.76 -2.91
C GLU A 125 -1.41 39.80 -2.17
N ASN A 126 -1.76 39.32 -0.97
CA ASN A 126 -0.78 38.67 -0.11
C ASN A 126 -0.95 37.15 -0.18
N ASP A 127 -0.05 36.49 -0.88
CA ASP A 127 -0.16 35.07 -1.20
C ASP A 127 0.71 34.20 -0.29
N THR A 128 0.33 32.94 -0.15
CA THR A 128 1.13 31.92 0.53
C THR A 128 1.42 30.75 -0.41
N LEU A 129 2.69 30.53 -0.73
CA LEU A 129 3.14 29.56 -1.73
C LEU A 129 3.99 28.48 -1.08
N PHE A 130 3.70 27.21 -1.40
CA PHE A 130 4.43 26.03 -0.96
C PHE A 130 4.87 25.20 -2.17
N GLY A 131 6.18 25.09 -2.39
CA GLY A 131 6.76 24.28 -3.48
C GLY A 131 6.73 22.77 -3.24
N GLY A 132 6.75 22.34 -1.98
CA GLY A 132 6.71 20.91 -1.67
C GLY A 132 8.03 20.19 -1.99
N ARG A 133 8.02 19.20 -2.87
CA ARG A 133 9.14 18.33 -3.22
C ARG A 133 9.55 18.54 -4.67
N GLY A 134 10.72 19.12 -4.85
CA GLY A 134 11.41 19.13 -6.13
C GLY A 134 12.27 20.38 -6.24
N ASN A 135 12.59 20.81 -7.45
CA ASN A 135 13.35 22.03 -7.66
C ASN A 135 12.41 23.08 -8.24
N ASP A 136 11.79 23.83 -7.34
CA ASP A 136 10.65 24.67 -7.68
C ASP A 136 11.04 26.10 -8.00
N PHE A 137 10.22 26.78 -8.80
CA PHE A 137 10.25 28.21 -9.00
C PHE A 137 9.01 28.85 -8.36
N LEU A 138 9.21 29.77 -7.40
CA LEU A 138 8.12 30.48 -6.74
C LEU A 138 8.29 32.00 -6.94
N SER A 139 7.23 32.67 -7.39
CA SER A 139 7.13 34.13 -7.48
C SER A 139 5.92 34.64 -6.70
N GLY A 140 6.12 35.50 -5.70
CA GLY A 140 5.02 36.20 -5.00
C GLY A 140 4.35 37.29 -5.86
N ASP A 141 5.12 37.88 -6.78
CA ASP A 141 4.70 38.98 -7.66
C ASP A 141 4.37 40.31 -6.93
N LEU A 142 3.10 40.66 -6.72
CA LEU A 142 2.68 41.95 -6.13
C LEU A 142 1.97 41.71 -4.79
N GLY A 143 2.65 41.88 -3.67
CA GLY A 143 2.06 41.42 -2.43
C GLY A 143 2.96 41.57 -1.23
N ASN A 144 2.48 41.13 -0.08
CA ASN A 144 3.38 40.80 1.02
C ASN A 144 3.31 39.28 1.18
N ASP A 145 4.15 38.58 0.45
CA ASP A 145 3.96 37.17 0.18
C ASP A 145 4.78 36.30 1.14
N VAL A 146 4.37 35.04 1.30
CA VAL A 146 5.15 34.05 2.06
C VAL A 146 5.46 32.84 1.21
N LEU A 147 6.74 32.60 1.03
CA LEU A 147 7.26 31.58 0.13
C LEU A 147 7.98 30.49 0.92
N PHE A 148 7.48 29.26 0.80
CA PHE A 148 8.06 28.04 1.33
C PHE A 148 8.60 27.22 0.16
N GLY A 149 9.94 27.19 0.00
CA GLY A 149 10.56 26.31 -1.00
C GLY A 149 10.50 24.83 -0.62
N ASP A 150 10.39 24.51 0.68
CA ASP A 150 10.34 23.14 1.20
C ASP A 150 11.53 22.24 0.76
N GLU A 151 11.29 21.03 0.21
CA GLU A 151 12.34 20.09 -0.21
C GLU A 151 12.98 20.49 -1.53
N GLY A 152 14.26 20.12 -1.74
CA GLY A 152 14.97 20.29 -3.01
C GLY A 152 15.65 21.65 -3.20
N MET A 153 15.94 22.03 -4.45
CA MET A 153 16.73 23.22 -4.80
C MET A 153 15.84 24.27 -5.45
N ASN A 154 15.37 25.21 -4.64
CA ASN A 154 14.32 26.11 -5.07
C ASN A 154 14.84 27.48 -5.51
N THR A 155 14.11 28.12 -6.40
CA THR A 155 14.34 29.50 -6.82
C THR A 155 13.16 30.36 -6.40
N LEU A 156 13.40 31.34 -5.52
CA LEU A 156 12.35 32.14 -4.89
C LEU A 156 12.50 33.62 -5.25
N SER A 157 11.40 34.26 -5.63
CA SER A 157 11.27 35.70 -5.86
C SER A 157 10.07 36.24 -5.09
N GLY A 158 10.28 37.23 -4.23
CA GLY A 158 9.17 37.86 -3.48
C GLY A 158 8.40 38.84 -4.36
N GLY A 159 9.12 39.54 -5.24
CA GLY A 159 8.53 40.57 -6.08
C GLY A 159 8.43 41.91 -5.35
N SER A 160 7.24 42.50 -5.35
CA SER A 160 6.99 43.83 -4.78
C SER A 160 6.13 43.77 -3.52
N GLY A 161 6.77 44.01 -2.38
CA GLY A 161 6.13 44.34 -1.12
C GLY A 161 6.94 43.70 0.00
N ASN A 162 6.39 43.48 1.19
CA ASN A 162 7.19 43.01 2.33
C ASN A 162 7.09 41.48 2.42
N ASP A 163 8.02 40.79 1.77
CA ASP A 163 7.91 39.36 1.58
C ASP A 163 8.63 38.57 2.67
N ILE A 164 8.24 37.31 2.87
CA ILE A 164 8.86 36.37 3.79
C ILE A 164 9.31 35.12 3.04
N PHE A 165 10.62 34.93 2.95
CA PHE A 165 11.22 33.69 2.44
C PHE A 165 11.51 32.75 3.59
N VAL A 166 10.87 31.57 3.60
CA VAL A 166 10.88 30.69 4.77
C VAL A 166 11.97 29.64 4.68
N LEU A 167 12.81 29.57 5.71
CA LEU A 167 13.83 28.54 5.88
C LEU A 167 13.38 27.48 6.87
N GLN A 168 13.49 26.22 6.48
CA GLN A 168 13.11 25.08 7.30
C GLN A 168 14.29 24.16 7.58
N ARG A 169 14.51 23.82 8.85
CA ARG A 169 15.61 22.93 9.26
C ARG A 169 15.52 21.52 8.68
N LYS A 170 14.30 21.06 8.37
CA LYS A 170 14.06 19.73 7.78
C LYS A 170 14.69 19.60 6.39
N PHE A 171 14.83 20.72 5.67
CA PHE A 171 15.22 20.75 4.26
C PHE A 171 16.46 21.63 4.09
N THR A 172 17.62 20.98 4.23
CA THR A 172 18.92 21.66 4.17
C THR A 172 19.85 20.92 3.24
N ALA A 173 20.54 21.68 2.41
CA ALA A 173 21.41 21.17 1.37
C ALA A 173 22.79 20.78 1.92
N THR A 174 23.35 19.69 1.38
CA THR A 174 24.70 19.23 1.76
C THR A 174 25.81 20.00 1.03
N THR A 175 25.47 20.62 -0.11
CA THR A 175 26.36 21.48 -0.88
C THR A 175 25.68 22.81 -1.16
N LEU A 176 26.46 23.87 -1.34
CA LEU A 176 25.93 25.19 -1.67
C LEU A 176 25.21 25.23 -3.03
N GLN A 177 25.59 24.34 -3.96
CA GLN A 177 24.98 24.26 -5.29
C GLN A 177 23.61 23.56 -5.28
N SER A 178 23.22 23.00 -4.13
CA SER A 178 21.92 22.34 -3.95
C SER A 178 21.05 23.05 -2.92
N SER A 179 21.43 24.26 -2.49
CA SER A 179 20.60 25.09 -1.61
C SER A 179 19.68 25.99 -2.41
N ASP A 180 18.63 26.48 -1.75
CA ASP A 180 17.71 27.44 -2.34
C ASP A 180 18.42 28.74 -2.75
N VAL A 181 17.83 29.42 -3.73
CA VAL A 181 18.29 30.70 -4.25
C VAL A 181 17.17 31.72 -4.14
N ILE A 182 17.41 32.80 -3.39
CA ILE A 182 16.50 33.93 -3.26
C ILE A 182 17.00 35.06 -4.16
N LEU A 183 16.18 35.48 -5.13
CA LEU A 183 16.61 36.33 -6.25
C LEU A 183 16.63 37.83 -5.93
N ASP A 184 15.69 38.32 -5.12
CA ASP A 184 15.34 39.75 -5.04
C ASP A 184 15.16 40.30 -3.61
N PHE A 185 15.67 39.60 -2.59
CA PHE A 185 15.57 40.03 -1.19
C PHE A 185 15.99 41.50 -0.97
N THR A 186 15.03 42.31 -0.55
CA THR A 186 15.15 43.74 -0.27
C THR A 186 15.23 43.98 1.22
N LYS A 187 16.45 44.24 1.70
CA LYS A 187 16.70 44.51 3.13
C LYS A 187 15.82 45.65 3.68
N GLY A 188 15.21 45.40 4.84
CA GLY A 188 14.39 46.37 5.57
C GLY A 188 12.95 46.46 5.06
N GLN A 189 12.64 45.70 4.02
CA GLN A 189 11.30 45.46 3.49
C GLN A 189 10.97 43.98 3.71
N ASP A 190 11.80 43.10 3.16
CA ASP A 190 11.60 41.65 3.22
C ASP A 190 12.22 41.05 4.47
N LYS A 191 11.79 39.83 4.78
CA LYS A 191 12.28 39.04 5.91
C LYS A 191 12.58 37.61 5.54
N ILE A 192 13.47 37.01 6.31
CA ILE A 192 13.71 35.57 6.31
C ILE A 192 12.92 34.94 7.45
N GLY A 193 11.97 34.08 7.10
CA GLY A 193 11.16 33.30 8.02
C GLY A 193 11.95 32.12 8.59
N LEU A 194 11.84 31.85 9.89
CA LEU A 194 12.50 30.73 10.57
C LEU A 194 11.47 29.80 11.22
N THR A 195 11.52 28.51 10.91
CA THR A 195 10.55 27.48 11.38
C THR A 195 11.23 26.27 12.01
N GLY A 196 10.44 25.36 12.60
CA GLY A 196 10.96 24.08 13.10
C GLY A 196 11.97 24.23 14.25
N ASP A 197 11.70 25.15 15.16
CA ASP A 197 12.54 25.59 16.29
C ASP A 197 13.86 26.28 15.91
N LEU A 198 14.06 26.66 14.64
CA LEU A 198 15.26 27.38 14.18
C LEU A 198 15.30 28.81 14.72
N ALA A 199 16.42 29.19 15.35
CA ALA A 199 16.66 30.54 15.86
C ALA A 199 17.76 31.27 15.06
N PHE A 200 17.71 32.62 15.06
CA PHE A 200 18.69 33.46 14.37
C PHE A 200 20.14 33.19 14.83
N GLU A 201 20.33 32.91 16.12
CA GLU A 201 21.64 32.62 16.71
C GLU A 201 22.27 31.34 16.17
N GLU A 202 21.48 30.44 15.58
CA GLU A 202 21.93 29.18 14.99
C GLU A 202 22.40 29.34 13.53
N LEU A 203 22.22 30.52 12.93
CA LEU A 203 22.59 30.80 11.55
C LEU A 203 24.02 31.35 11.43
N ALA A 204 24.81 30.74 10.53
CA ALA A 204 26.02 31.31 10.00
C ALA A 204 25.69 32.08 8.71
N ILE A 205 25.92 33.39 8.73
CA ILE A 205 25.61 34.30 7.63
C ILE A 205 26.92 34.93 7.17
N TYR A 206 27.30 34.72 5.91
CA TYR A 206 28.57 35.22 5.38
C TYR A 206 28.53 35.41 3.85
N GLY A 207 29.42 36.26 3.34
CA GLY A 207 29.53 36.51 1.90
C GLY A 207 30.12 35.34 1.12
N GLY A 208 29.55 35.05 -0.04
CA GLY A 208 30.03 34.04 -0.97
C GLY A 208 31.36 34.41 -1.62
N VAL A 209 32.02 33.39 -2.20
CA VAL A 209 33.28 33.52 -2.92
C VAL A 209 33.15 32.91 -4.31
N ARG A 210 34.07 33.27 -5.22
CA ARG A 210 34.13 32.75 -6.59
C ARG A 210 32.82 33.00 -7.35
N GLU A 211 32.08 31.94 -7.68
CA GLU A 211 30.82 31.98 -8.41
C GLU A 211 29.66 32.61 -7.62
N TYR A 212 29.80 32.71 -6.29
CA TYR A 212 28.86 33.39 -5.38
C TYR A 212 29.38 34.75 -4.90
N LEU A 213 30.34 35.36 -5.61
CA LEU A 213 30.90 36.65 -5.21
C LEU A 213 29.82 37.74 -5.27
N GLY A 214 29.53 38.35 -4.11
CA GLY A 214 28.48 39.38 -3.97
C GLY A 214 27.16 38.84 -3.43
N ASP A 215 27.03 37.52 -3.30
CA ASP A 215 25.87 36.88 -2.69
C ASP A 215 26.09 36.64 -1.19
N THR A 216 25.00 36.50 -0.44
CA THR A 216 25.02 36.07 0.96
C THR A 216 24.63 34.60 1.08
N ILE A 217 25.35 33.85 1.90
CA ILE A 217 25.08 32.43 2.19
C ILE A 217 24.54 32.33 3.62
N ILE A 218 23.43 31.60 3.78
CA ILE A 218 22.86 31.24 5.09
C ILE A 218 23.05 29.74 5.32
N GLN A 219 23.72 29.40 6.42
CA GLN A 219 24.09 28.02 6.76
C GLN A 219 23.74 27.72 8.21
N ASP A 220 23.35 26.48 8.50
CA ASP A 220 23.20 25.98 9.87
C ASP A 220 24.59 25.83 10.54
N LYS A 221 24.81 26.51 11.67
CA LYS A 221 26.07 26.43 12.43
C LYS A 221 26.37 25.04 12.97
N THR A 222 25.34 24.30 13.34
CA THR A 222 25.46 23.01 14.04
C THR A 222 25.75 21.90 13.04
N THR A 223 25.00 21.87 11.95
CA THR A 223 25.11 20.78 10.96
C THR A 223 26.07 21.12 9.82
N GLY A 224 26.36 22.41 9.58
CA GLY A 224 27.12 22.87 8.42
C GLY A 224 26.36 22.73 7.11
N ARG A 225 25.04 22.48 7.14
CA ARG A 225 24.22 22.39 5.93
C ARG A 225 23.71 23.76 5.52
N TYR A 226 23.47 23.92 4.22
CA TYR A 226 23.10 25.19 3.60
C TYR A 226 21.58 25.33 3.57
N PHE A 227 21.09 26.51 3.93
CA PHE A 227 19.69 26.87 3.77
C PHE A 227 19.48 27.54 2.40
N ALA A 228 20.10 28.70 2.19
CA ALA A 228 19.86 29.50 1.00
C ALA A 228 21.04 30.40 0.62
N VAL A 229 21.02 30.84 -0.63
CA VAL A 229 21.83 31.91 -1.20
C VAL A 229 20.94 33.11 -1.52
N LEU A 230 21.22 34.25 -0.90
CA LEU A 230 20.57 35.52 -1.23
C LEU A 230 21.40 36.23 -2.29
N LYS A 231 20.85 36.38 -3.49
CA LYS A 231 21.54 36.97 -4.62
C LYS A 231 21.74 38.47 -4.43
N ASN A 232 22.97 38.94 -4.65
CA ASN A 232 23.35 40.37 -4.59
C ASN A 232 23.03 41.09 -3.25
N VAL A 233 22.91 40.34 -2.15
CA VAL A 233 22.71 40.90 -0.80
C VAL A 233 24.05 40.93 -0.06
N ASP A 234 24.41 42.06 0.54
CA ASP A 234 25.61 42.18 1.38
C ASP A 234 25.36 41.60 2.78
N SER A 235 26.00 40.47 3.07
CA SER A 235 25.89 39.75 4.35
C SER A 235 26.17 40.60 5.59
N THR A 236 27.02 41.63 5.48
CA THR A 236 27.38 42.51 6.60
C THR A 236 26.26 43.47 6.99
N THR A 237 25.25 43.58 6.13
CA THR A 237 24.12 44.47 6.35
C THR A 237 22.94 43.77 7.04
N LEU A 238 22.90 42.44 7.06
CA LEU A 238 21.82 41.68 7.69
C LEU A 238 21.97 41.65 9.21
N THR A 239 20.84 41.72 9.90
CA THR A 239 20.72 41.73 11.36
C THR A 239 19.52 40.89 11.80
N ALA A 240 19.37 40.63 13.10
CA ALA A 240 18.26 39.86 13.63
C ALA A 240 16.86 40.44 13.26
N SER A 241 16.73 41.72 12.92
CA SER A 241 15.44 42.31 12.52
C SER A 241 15.02 41.93 11.10
N ASP A 242 15.95 41.46 10.27
CA ASP A 242 15.69 40.97 8.92
C ASP A 242 15.18 39.50 8.94
N PHE A 243 15.00 38.93 10.14
CA PHE A 243 14.51 37.57 10.38
C PHE A 243 13.24 37.60 11.23
N THR A 244 12.37 36.61 11.06
CA THR A 244 11.11 36.49 11.83
C THR A 244 10.76 35.04 12.09
N THR A 245 10.22 34.75 13.27
CA THR A 245 9.51 33.49 13.55
C THR A 245 7.99 33.67 13.45
N ASN A 246 7.52 34.91 13.30
CA ASN A 246 6.13 35.18 12.97
C ASN A 246 5.96 35.14 11.46
N LEU A 247 5.35 34.05 10.98
CA LEU A 247 5.12 33.76 9.57
C LEU A 247 3.68 34.04 9.13
N THR A 248 2.87 34.74 9.93
CA THR A 248 1.46 34.97 9.60
C THR A 248 1.32 35.81 8.33
N PRO A 249 0.80 35.23 7.23
CA PRO A 249 -0.51 35.61 6.68
C PRO A 249 -1.44 34.41 6.39
N VAL A 250 -2.62 34.73 5.83
CA VAL A 250 -3.96 34.08 5.95
C VAL A 250 -4.02 32.65 5.42
N GLY A 251 -4.66 31.74 6.17
CA GLY A 251 -4.89 30.35 5.76
C GLY A 251 -4.25 29.35 6.72
N SER A 252 -4.83 29.23 7.93
CA SER A 252 -4.38 28.32 8.99
C SER A 252 -4.73 26.86 8.67
N THR A 253 -4.10 26.27 7.66
CA THR A 253 -4.11 24.83 7.48
C THR A 253 -2.72 24.40 7.07
N THR A 254 -2.09 23.57 7.89
CA THR A 254 -1.01 22.69 7.41
C THR A 254 -1.51 21.91 6.18
N PRO A 255 -0.64 21.44 5.27
CA PRO A 255 -1.04 20.58 4.14
C PRO A 255 -1.99 19.42 4.54
N GLU A 256 -1.84 18.91 5.77
CA GLU A 256 -2.67 17.88 6.40
C GLU A 256 -4.11 18.30 6.80
N GLN A 257 -4.49 19.56 6.62
CA GLN A 257 -5.80 20.12 7.04
C GLN A 257 -6.55 20.83 5.91
N VAL A 258 -6.03 20.79 4.68
CA VAL A 258 -6.81 21.16 3.51
C VAL A 258 -7.85 20.05 3.31
N THR A 259 -9.04 20.28 3.83
CA THR A 259 -10.17 19.42 3.55
C THR A 259 -10.75 19.86 2.22
N ASP A 260 -10.49 19.06 1.19
CA ASP A 260 -11.38 18.94 0.03
C ASP A 260 -12.84 19.10 0.52
N PRO A 261 -13.63 20.06 0.01
CA PRO A 261 -14.99 20.28 0.48
C PRO A 261 -15.90 19.06 0.27
N THR A 262 -15.50 18.12 -0.59
CA THR A 262 -16.14 16.81 -0.80
C THR A 262 -15.56 15.68 0.08
N ALA A 263 -14.61 15.99 0.97
CA ALA A 263 -13.99 15.00 1.85
C ALA A 263 -15.03 14.29 2.73
N GLY A 264 -15.03 12.96 2.65
CA GLY A 264 -15.94 12.09 3.39
C GLY A 264 -17.29 11.87 2.72
N GLU A 265 -17.50 12.37 1.50
CA GLU A 265 -18.66 11.96 0.68
C GLU A 265 -18.53 10.51 0.19
N ASP A 266 -17.31 9.99 0.11
CA ASP A 266 -17.03 8.61 -0.28
C ASP A 266 -16.81 7.69 0.91
N THR A 267 -17.16 6.41 0.72
CA THR A 267 -16.84 5.33 1.66
C THR A 267 -16.10 4.19 0.97
N LEU A 268 -15.06 3.65 1.62
CA LEU A 268 -14.30 2.50 1.16
C LEU A 268 -14.71 1.25 1.94
N SER A 269 -15.13 0.22 1.22
CA SER A 269 -15.67 -1.03 1.78
C SER A 269 -15.20 -2.23 0.98
N PHE A 270 -15.10 -3.41 1.59
CA PHE A 270 -14.95 -4.65 0.82
C PHE A 270 -16.24 -4.96 0.07
N GLU A 271 -16.10 -5.33 -1.21
CA GLU A 271 -17.24 -5.73 -2.07
C GLU A 271 -17.87 -7.04 -1.57
N ILE A 272 -17.04 -7.97 -1.09
CA ILE A 272 -17.44 -9.30 -0.66
C ILE A 272 -17.06 -9.50 0.80
N SER A 273 -17.99 -10.01 1.60
CA SER A 273 -17.81 -10.22 3.05
C SER A 273 -17.09 -11.53 3.40
N GLU A 274 -17.16 -12.53 2.53
CA GLU A 274 -16.51 -13.83 2.72
C GLU A 274 -16.07 -14.43 1.38
N TYR A 275 -14.79 -14.80 1.29
CA TYR A 275 -14.19 -15.55 0.19
C TYR A 275 -13.89 -16.97 0.64
N GLY A 276 -14.10 -17.95 -0.25
CA GLY A 276 -13.68 -19.33 -0.05
C GLY A 276 -12.62 -19.71 -1.08
N ILE A 277 -11.50 -20.26 -0.62
CA ILE A 277 -10.40 -20.72 -1.46
C ILE A 277 -9.89 -22.07 -0.93
N GLU A 278 -9.55 -22.98 -1.84
CA GLU A 278 -8.95 -24.27 -1.51
C GLU A 278 -7.43 -24.13 -1.61
N GLU A 279 -6.69 -24.62 -0.61
CA GLU A 279 -5.23 -24.71 -0.72
C GLU A 279 -4.84 -25.65 -1.87
N GLY A 280 -3.68 -25.45 -2.50
CA GLY A 280 -3.22 -26.25 -3.65
C GLY A 280 -4.19 -26.32 -4.83
N GLY A 281 -5.21 -25.47 -4.86
CA GLY A 281 -6.18 -25.36 -5.94
C GLY A 281 -5.57 -24.82 -7.23
N GLN A 282 -6.41 -24.43 -8.19
CA GLN A 282 -5.92 -23.92 -9.48
C GLN A 282 -5.06 -22.65 -9.36
N THR A 283 -5.21 -21.90 -8.27
CA THR A 283 -4.48 -20.67 -7.96
C THR A 283 -4.08 -20.64 -6.49
N ASP A 284 -2.83 -20.26 -6.20
CA ASP A 284 -2.31 -20.07 -4.84
C ASP A 284 -2.61 -18.65 -4.28
N THR A 285 -3.48 -17.89 -4.94
CA THR A 285 -3.81 -16.51 -4.55
C THR A 285 -5.31 -16.25 -4.60
N GLN A 286 -5.79 -15.46 -3.64
CA GLN A 286 -7.14 -14.92 -3.60
C GLN A 286 -7.11 -13.42 -3.92
N THR A 287 -7.83 -13.00 -4.96
CA THR A 287 -8.04 -11.58 -5.27
C THR A 287 -9.12 -10.99 -4.37
N ILE A 288 -8.82 -9.85 -3.76
CA ILE A 288 -9.72 -9.10 -2.89
C ILE A 288 -9.99 -7.75 -3.53
N THR A 289 -11.27 -7.38 -3.62
CA THR A 289 -11.73 -6.12 -4.21
C THR A 289 -12.25 -5.20 -3.12
N VAL A 290 -11.79 -3.95 -3.14
CA VAL A 290 -12.30 -2.86 -2.32
C VAL A 290 -13.06 -1.91 -3.24
N GLN A 291 -14.27 -1.56 -2.82
CA GLN A 291 -15.18 -0.67 -3.51
C GLN A 291 -15.17 0.70 -2.86
N ARG A 292 -15.20 1.74 -3.70
CA ARG A 292 -15.44 3.13 -3.33
C ARG A 292 -16.88 3.47 -3.71
N ASP A 293 -17.67 3.77 -2.69
CA ASP A 293 -19.06 4.20 -2.83
C ASP A 293 -19.17 5.70 -2.59
N GLY A 294 -19.67 6.42 -3.58
CA GLY A 294 -19.87 7.86 -3.53
C GLY A 294 -19.51 8.50 -4.88
N PRO A 295 -19.39 9.83 -4.94
CA PRO A 295 -19.10 10.55 -6.17
C PRO A 295 -17.70 10.32 -6.78
N ALA A 296 -16.73 9.84 -6.01
CA ALA A 296 -15.38 9.52 -6.46
C ALA A 296 -14.60 10.69 -7.11
N ARG A 297 -14.75 11.92 -6.61
CA ARG A 297 -14.23 13.14 -7.29
C ARG A 297 -12.75 13.46 -7.04
N GLY A 298 -12.22 13.14 -5.86
CA GLY A 298 -10.81 13.34 -5.52
C GLY A 298 -10.03 12.04 -5.38
N ILE A 299 -8.74 12.11 -5.03
CA ILE A 299 -7.97 10.93 -4.65
C ILE A 299 -8.45 10.41 -3.28
N ALA A 300 -8.58 9.10 -3.12
CA ALA A 300 -8.86 8.45 -1.83
C ALA A 300 -7.84 7.35 -1.55
N LEU A 301 -7.34 7.29 -0.32
CA LEU A 301 -6.36 6.29 0.11
C LEU A 301 -6.87 5.45 1.27
N VAL A 302 -6.48 4.18 1.30
CA VAL A 302 -6.73 3.29 2.43
C VAL A 302 -5.65 2.24 2.56
N ASP A 303 -5.22 1.96 3.79
CA ASP A 303 -4.34 0.84 4.08
C ASP A 303 -5.15 -0.44 4.21
N TYR A 304 -4.57 -1.57 3.80
CA TYR A 304 -5.11 -2.90 4.10
C TYR A 304 -4.05 -3.78 4.77
N ALA A 305 -4.50 -4.70 5.62
CA ALA A 305 -3.63 -5.71 6.20
C ALA A 305 -4.40 -6.99 6.52
N THR A 306 -3.74 -8.14 6.35
CA THR A 306 -4.23 -9.43 6.84
C THR A 306 -4.16 -9.49 8.37
N VAL A 307 -5.14 -10.17 8.97
CA VAL A 307 -5.25 -10.42 10.41
C VAL A 307 -5.56 -11.89 10.63
N GLU A 308 -4.74 -12.55 11.44
CA GLU A 308 -4.89 -13.97 11.73
C GLU A 308 -6.24 -14.32 12.38
N GLY A 309 -6.74 -15.51 12.08
CA GLY A 309 -7.94 -16.08 12.69
C GLY A 309 -7.61 -17.45 13.31
N THR A 310 -8.22 -18.52 12.79
CA THR A 310 -7.72 -19.89 13.04
C THR A 310 -6.48 -20.14 12.22
N ALA A 311 -6.49 -19.69 10.95
CA ALA A 311 -5.32 -19.65 10.08
C ALA A 311 -4.29 -18.61 10.58
N ARG A 312 -3.02 -18.96 10.44
CA ARG A 312 -1.79 -18.30 10.87
C ARG A 312 -0.94 -17.90 9.68
N ALA A 313 -0.29 -16.74 9.81
CA ALA A 313 0.62 -16.26 8.79
C ALA A 313 1.91 -17.11 8.79
N GLY A 314 2.31 -17.55 7.60
CA GLY A 314 3.53 -18.33 7.37
C GLY A 314 3.33 -19.84 7.39
N SER A 315 2.22 -20.37 7.92
CA SER A 315 1.78 -21.75 7.69
C SER A 315 0.75 -21.80 6.58
N ASP A 316 -0.35 -21.04 6.69
CA ASP A 316 -1.53 -21.25 5.84
C ASP A 316 -1.71 -20.10 4.82
N PHE A 317 -1.16 -18.93 5.12
CA PHE A 317 -1.15 -17.80 4.19
C PHE A 317 0.07 -16.89 4.38
N GLN A 318 0.42 -16.11 3.36
CA GLN A 318 1.45 -15.08 3.47
C GLN A 318 0.86 -13.78 4.01
N ALA A 319 1.40 -13.26 5.13
CA ALA A 319 1.02 -11.95 5.64
C ALA A 319 1.17 -10.87 4.55
N THR A 320 0.09 -10.14 4.27
CA THR A 320 -0.01 -9.20 3.16
C THR A 320 -0.61 -7.90 3.68
N GLY A 321 -0.02 -6.77 3.29
CA GLY A 321 -0.54 -5.44 3.58
C GLY A 321 0.07 -4.41 2.65
N GLY A 322 -0.60 -3.27 2.54
CA GLY A 322 -0.18 -2.19 1.65
C GLY A 322 -1.23 -1.09 1.61
N ASN A 323 -1.09 -0.23 0.61
CA ASN A 323 -1.88 0.97 0.44
C ASN A 323 -2.63 0.85 -0.89
N LEU A 324 -3.94 1.15 -0.88
CA LEU A 324 -4.73 1.32 -2.09
C LEU A 324 -4.92 2.81 -2.33
N ILE A 325 -4.72 3.22 -3.57
CA ILE A 325 -4.99 4.57 -4.06
C ILE A 325 -6.13 4.45 -5.06
N PHE A 326 -7.24 5.10 -4.77
CA PHE A 326 -8.35 5.30 -5.68
C PHE A 326 -8.20 6.69 -6.26
N ASN A 327 -7.83 6.76 -7.52
CA ASN A 327 -7.79 8.03 -8.24
C ASN A 327 -9.23 8.53 -8.50
N PRO A 328 -9.42 9.79 -8.90
CA PRO A 328 -10.72 10.28 -9.35
C PRO A 328 -11.38 9.34 -10.36
N GLY A 329 -12.65 9.04 -10.12
CA GLY A 329 -13.49 8.15 -10.93
C GLY A 329 -13.27 6.65 -10.71
N GLU A 330 -12.20 6.25 -10.00
CA GLU A 330 -11.96 4.84 -9.71
C GLU A 330 -12.89 4.33 -8.60
N LEU A 331 -13.80 3.44 -8.97
CA LEU A 331 -14.79 2.86 -8.04
C LEU A 331 -14.32 1.57 -7.38
N THR A 332 -13.27 0.94 -7.90
CA THR A 332 -12.76 -0.33 -7.38
C THR A 332 -11.25 -0.42 -7.49
N GLN A 333 -10.61 -0.94 -6.45
CA GLN A 333 -9.21 -1.38 -6.46
C GLN A 333 -9.11 -2.81 -5.96
N SER A 334 -8.08 -3.54 -6.38
CA SER A 334 -7.89 -4.93 -5.97
C SER A 334 -6.44 -5.26 -5.64
N PHE A 335 -6.27 -6.23 -4.76
CA PHE A 335 -4.97 -6.81 -4.42
C PHE A 335 -5.12 -8.32 -4.26
N THR A 336 -4.00 -9.04 -4.16
CA THR A 336 -4.00 -10.49 -3.96
C THR A 336 -3.39 -10.86 -2.61
N VAL A 337 -3.95 -11.88 -1.98
CA VAL A 337 -3.37 -12.55 -0.82
C VAL A 337 -2.97 -13.96 -1.22
N ARG A 338 -1.76 -14.37 -0.85
CA ARG A 338 -1.25 -15.70 -1.18
C ARG A 338 -1.62 -16.72 -0.10
N ILE A 339 -2.17 -17.85 -0.52
CA ILE A 339 -2.46 -19.03 0.28
C ILE A 339 -1.28 -20.00 0.15
N LEU A 340 -0.87 -20.57 1.26
CA LEU A 340 0.21 -21.54 1.30
C LEU A 340 -0.41 -22.93 1.27
N ASP A 341 0.16 -23.78 0.43
CA ASP A 341 -0.26 -25.17 0.23
C ASP A 341 0.78 -26.08 0.87
N ASP A 342 0.34 -27.10 1.57
CA ASP A 342 1.24 -28.15 2.07
C ASP A 342 0.76 -29.57 1.73
N LEU A 343 0.95 -30.54 2.63
CA LEU A 343 0.58 -31.95 2.42
C LEU A 343 -0.14 -32.54 3.64
N ILE A 344 -0.54 -31.68 4.58
CA ILE A 344 -1.06 -32.01 5.89
C ILE A 344 -2.56 -31.82 5.88
N ARG A 345 -3.29 -32.82 6.36
CA ARG A 345 -4.74 -32.67 6.57
C ARG A 345 -5.04 -31.77 7.76
N GLU A 346 -5.71 -30.68 7.49
CA GLU A 346 -6.21 -29.66 8.39
C GLU A 346 -7.76 -29.55 8.35
N PRO A 347 -8.39 -28.97 9.39
CA PRO A 347 -9.77 -28.51 9.31
C PRO A 347 -9.88 -27.22 8.48
N ASP A 348 -11.08 -26.87 7.99
CA ASP A 348 -11.29 -25.57 7.34
C ASP A 348 -10.90 -24.41 8.29
N GLU A 349 -10.08 -23.51 7.78
CA GLU A 349 -9.52 -22.41 8.55
C GLU A 349 -9.95 -21.05 8.03
N ARG A 350 -9.78 -20.02 8.84
CA ARG A 350 -10.22 -18.65 8.53
C ARG A 350 -9.20 -17.63 8.97
N PHE A 351 -9.00 -16.61 8.15
CA PHE A 351 -8.34 -15.35 8.52
C PHE A 351 -9.13 -14.16 7.96
N PHE A 352 -8.66 -12.94 8.24
CA PHE A 352 -9.37 -11.71 7.89
C PHE A 352 -8.48 -10.74 7.14
N VAL A 353 -9.11 -9.82 6.40
CA VAL A 353 -8.44 -8.62 5.87
C VAL A 353 -9.21 -7.41 6.34
N GLU A 354 -8.50 -6.38 6.81
CA GLU A 354 -9.08 -5.17 7.39
C GLU A 354 -8.56 -3.92 6.67
N LEU A 355 -9.46 -2.96 6.42
CA LEU A 355 -9.14 -1.61 5.97
C LEU A 355 -8.82 -0.72 7.15
N ARG A 356 -7.81 0.16 7.01
CA ARG A 356 -7.33 1.06 8.06
C ARG A 356 -6.83 2.38 7.48
N ASN A 357 -6.69 3.38 8.33
CA ASN A 357 -6.07 4.67 8.02
C ASN A 357 -6.57 5.32 6.71
N PRO A 358 -7.88 5.60 6.57
CA PRO A 358 -8.36 6.29 5.38
C PRO A 358 -7.77 7.70 5.31
N ALA A 359 -7.47 8.15 4.09
CA ALA A 359 -7.03 9.51 3.80
C ALA A 359 -7.60 9.98 2.45
N GLY A 360 -7.46 11.27 2.16
CA GLY A 360 -8.04 11.90 0.97
C GLY A 360 -9.55 12.07 1.12
N SER A 361 -10.27 11.90 0.01
CA SER A 361 -11.70 12.21 -0.11
C SER A 361 -12.66 11.16 0.46
N ALA A 362 -12.17 9.99 0.91
CA ALA A 362 -13.03 8.90 1.40
C ALA A 362 -12.82 8.55 2.88
N THR A 363 -13.87 8.03 3.51
CA THR A 363 -13.83 7.41 4.84
C THR A 363 -13.94 5.89 4.75
N ILE A 364 -13.69 5.16 5.84
CA ILE A 364 -13.95 3.72 5.88
C ILE A 364 -15.45 3.47 6.10
N GLY A 365 -16.05 2.70 5.20
CA GLY A 365 -17.44 2.28 5.28
C GLY A 365 -17.69 1.16 6.28
N THR A 366 -18.92 0.65 6.31
CA THR A 366 -19.35 -0.35 7.31
C THR A 366 -18.75 -1.74 7.08
N SER A 367 -18.44 -2.11 5.83
CA SER A 367 -17.81 -3.38 5.47
C SER A 367 -16.28 -3.24 5.43
N ASN A 368 -15.68 -2.85 6.54
CA ASN A 368 -14.24 -2.61 6.65
C ASN A 368 -13.39 -3.86 6.93
N ARG A 369 -14.03 -5.03 6.97
CA ARG A 369 -13.42 -6.32 7.23
C ARG A 369 -14.05 -7.39 6.35
N THR A 370 -13.24 -8.19 5.68
CA THR A 370 -13.67 -9.39 4.95
C THR A 370 -13.01 -10.64 5.54
N THR A 371 -13.66 -11.80 5.37
CA THR A 371 -13.18 -13.10 5.84
C THR A 371 -12.70 -13.94 4.66
N ILE A 372 -11.58 -14.63 4.82
CA ILE A 372 -11.11 -15.64 3.87
C ILE A 372 -11.16 -16.99 4.57
N VAL A 373 -11.82 -17.95 3.95
CA VAL A 373 -11.95 -19.33 4.40
C VAL A 373 -11.07 -20.21 3.52
N ILE A 374 -10.11 -20.90 4.14
CA ILE A 374 -9.22 -21.86 3.49
C ILE A 374 -9.83 -23.24 3.72
N SER A 375 -10.17 -23.93 2.64
CA SER A 375 -10.55 -25.35 2.70
C SER A 375 -9.36 -26.22 2.35
N ASP A 376 -9.16 -27.26 3.15
CA ASP A 376 -8.03 -28.17 2.99
C ASP A 376 -8.27 -29.21 1.88
N ASN A 377 -7.24 -29.42 1.04
CA ASN A 377 -7.28 -30.32 -0.11
C ASN A 377 -6.63 -31.69 0.15
N ASP A 378 -6.05 -31.87 1.34
CA ASP A 378 -5.18 -32.97 1.66
C ASP A 378 -5.93 -34.21 2.14
N SER A 379 -5.29 -35.36 1.94
CA SER A 379 -5.88 -36.65 2.30
C SER A 379 -5.48 -37.10 3.71
N LEU A 380 -6.42 -37.73 4.43
CA LEU A 380 -6.11 -38.38 5.72
C LEU A 380 -4.94 -39.38 5.58
N PRO A 381 -4.06 -39.49 6.61
CA PRO A 381 -2.97 -40.45 6.61
C PRO A 381 -3.48 -41.89 6.48
N GLN A 382 -3.08 -42.58 5.42
CA GLN A 382 -3.45 -43.97 5.12
C GLN A 382 -2.30 -44.91 5.44
N VAL A 383 -2.43 -45.70 6.50
CA VAL A 383 -1.42 -46.70 6.91
C VAL A 383 -1.73 -48.06 6.31
N GLN A 384 -0.74 -48.67 5.65
CA GLN A 384 -0.89 -49.92 4.90
C GLN A 384 0.41 -50.73 4.86
N PHE A 385 0.33 -52.02 4.56
CA PHE A 385 1.52 -52.79 4.21
C PHE A 385 2.12 -52.26 2.91
N THR A 386 3.44 -52.26 2.82
CA THR A 386 4.14 -51.86 1.59
C THR A 386 3.82 -52.81 0.42
N ASP A 387 3.70 -54.10 0.72
CA ASP A 387 3.47 -55.15 -0.27
C ASP A 387 2.28 -56.03 0.14
N ASN A 388 1.57 -56.58 -0.85
CA ASN A 388 0.50 -57.57 -0.62
C ASN A 388 1.05 -58.91 -0.08
N SER A 389 2.35 -59.16 -0.28
CA SER A 389 3.00 -60.40 0.12
C SER A 389 4.48 -60.20 0.41
N TYR A 390 4.97 -60.95 1.39
CA TYR A 390 6.38 -61.01 1.81
C TYR A 390 6.88 -62.45 1.70
N THR A 391 8.18 -62.62 1.53
CA THR A 391 8.83 -63.94 1.53
C THR A 391 10.06 -63.92 2.41
N VAL A 392 10.31 -65.01 3.12
CA VAL A 392 11.50 -65.18 3.98
C VAL A 392 12.00 -66.62 3.84
N ASN A 393 13.31 -66.83 3.77
CA ASN A 393 13.82 -68.20 3.87
C ASN A 393 13.88 -68.59 5.35
N GLU A 394 13.58 -69.84 5.69
CA GLU A 394 13.66 -70.31 7.08
C GLU A 394 15.03 -70.04 7.72
N THR A 395 16.10 -70.16 6.93
CA THR A 395 17.48 -69.92 7.39
C THR A 395 17.74 -68.48 7.84
N ASP A 396 16.92 -67.51 7.40
CA ASP A 396 17.03 -66.08 7.75
C ASP A 396 16.51 -65.80 9.17
N ARG A 397 15.77 -66.73 9.79
CA ARG A 397 15.21 -66.70 11.17
C ARG A 397 14.32 -65.51 11.52
N THR A 398 14.17 -64.52 10.64
CA THR A 398 13.39 -63.32 10.91
C THR A 398 12.91 -62.71 9.60
N ALA A 399 11.61 -62.55 9.46
CA ALA A 399 11.01 -61.76 8.39
C ALA A 399 10.87 -60.30 8.85
N THR A 400 11.26 -59.35 8.00
CA THR A 400 10.99 -57.92 8.23
C THR A 400 9.77 -57.52 7.42
N ILE A 401 8.75 -57.01 8.10
CA ILE A 401 7.50 -56.54 7.49
C ILE A 401 7.49 -55.02 7.52
N THR A 402 7.33 -54.40 6.36
CA THR A 402 7.32 -52.94 6.22
C THR A 402 5.90 -52.40 6.09
N VAL A 403 5.63 -51.31 6.80
CA VAL A 403 4.36 -50.59 6.80
C VAL A 403 4.66 -49.15 6.36
N THR A 404 3.85 -48.66 5.42
CA THR A 404 3.99 -47.32 4.83
C THR A 404 2.75 -46.48 5.11
N VAL A 405 2.93 -45.16 5.12
CA VAL A 405 1.86 -44.17 5.26
C VAL A 405 1.77 -43.35 3.97
N ASN A 406 0.59 -43.30 3.35
CA ASN A 406 0.28 -42.38 2.25
C ASN A 406 -0.41 -41.14 2.84
N GLY A 407 0.06 -39.93 2.50
CA GLY A 407 -0.31 -38.68 3.18
C GLY A 407 0.66 -38.35 4.33
N VAL A 408 0.54 -37.14 4.88
CA VAL A 408 1.39 -36.67 5.99
C VAL A 408 0.55 -36.48 7.26
N SER A 409 1.07 -36.95 8.39
CA SER A 409 0.47 -36.71 9.71
C SER A 409 1.36 -35.75 10.51
N GLU A 410 0.78 -34.69 11.06
CA GLU A 410 1.47 -33.78 11.98
C GLU A 410 1.41 -34.20 13.44
N THR A 411 0.47 -35.07 13.78
CA THR A 411 0.38 -35.63 15.12
C THR A 411 0.87 -37.07 15.12
N PRO A 412 1.48 -37.54 16.21
CA PRO A 412 1.83 -38.95 16.33
C PRO A 412 0.56 -39.81 16.29
N PHE A 413 0.62 -40.91 15.55
CA PHE A 413 -0.46 -41.90 15.52
C PHE A 413 0.08 -43.31 15.66
N THR A 414 -0.80 -44.25 15.93
CA THR A 414 -0.47 -45.67 16.12
C THR A 414 -1.32 -46.56 15.25
N VAL A 415 -0.80 -47.73 14.90
CA VAL A 415 -1.56 -48.83 14.29
C VAL A 415 -1.17 -50.16 14.96
N GLU A 416 -2.14 -51.02 15.20
CA GLU A 416 -1.90 -52.36 15.73
C GLU A 416 -1.58 -53.31 14.57
N TYR A 417 -0.61 -54.19 14.76
CA TYR A 417 -0.28 -55.26 13.83
C TYR A 417 -0.38 -56.63 14.51
N GLY A 418 -0.67 -57.65 13.71
CA GLY A 418 -0.70 -59.03 14.18
C GLY A 418 -0.46 -60.06 13.09
N THR A 419 -0.04 -61.24 13.52
CA THR A 419 0.02 -62.45 12.71
C THR A 419 -1.16 -63.36 13.01
N ARG A 420 -1.63 -64.11 12.02
CA ARG A 420 -2.61 -65.20 12.19
C ARG A 420 -2.22 -66.40 11.35
N GLU A 421 -2.37 -67.59 11.91
CA GLU A 421 -2.08 -68.86 11.23
C GLU A 421 -2.83 -68.98 9.90
N ARG A 422 -2.16 -69.56 8.89
CA ARG A 422 -2.79 -70.09 7.69
C ARG A 422 -2.36 -71.53 7.47
N THR A 423 -1.26 -71.74 6.74
CA THR A 423 -0.66 -73.07 6.59
C THR A 423 0.50 -73.27 7.56
N ALA A 424 1.21 -72.20 7.95
CA ALA A 424 2.16 -72.20 9.05
C ALA A 424 1.42 -72.13 10.40
N ILE A 425 1.93 -72.88 11.39
CA ILE A 425 1.45 -73.04 12.77
C ILE A 425 2.34 -72.23 13.72
N ALA A 426 1.71 -71.48 14.63
CA ALA A 426 2.42 -70.71 15.63
C ALA A 426 3.17 -71.63 16.62
N ASP A 427 4.33 -71.17 17.09
CA ASP A 427 5.28 -71.88 17.94
C ASP A 427 5.92 -73.15 17.35
N GLN A 428 5.60 -73.49 16.09
CA GLN A 428 6.28 -74.52 15.30
C GLN A 428 7.10 -73.88 14.19
N ASP A 429 6.47 -73.05 13.36
CA ASP A 429 7.08 -72.50 12.14
C ASP A 429 7.44 -71.01 12.31
N TYR A 430 6.71 -70.32 13.18
CA TYR A 430 6.98 -68.92 13.54
C TYR A 430 6.50 -68.62 14.96
N VAL A 431 7.00 -67.54 15.55
CA VAL A 431 6.48 -67.03 16.83
C VAL A 431 5.34 -66.07 16.54
N GLU A 432 4.18 -66.27 17.17
CA GLU A 432 3.06 -65.34 17.04
C GLU A 432 3.49 -63.93 17.46
N THR A 433 3.37 -62.96 16.55
CA THR A 433 3.79 -61.58 16.79
C THR A 433 2.58 -60.66 16.68
N SER A 434 2.37 -59.85 17.72
CA SER A 434 1.47 -58.70 17.67
C SER A 434 2.10 -57.52 18.41
N GLY A 435 1.65 -56.33 18.09
CA GLY A 435 2.15 -55.13 18.73
C GLY A 435 1.55 -53.84 18.16
N ILE A 436 2.14 -52.73 18.58
CA ILE A 436 1.74 -51.39 18.15
C ILE A 436 2.93 -50.76 17.43
N LEU A 437 2.70 -50.31 16.20
CA LEU A 437 3.58 -49.39 15.50
C LEU A 437 3.18 -47.96 15.87
N SER A 438 4.16 -47.12 16.21
CA SER A 438 3.96 -45.71 16.54
C SER A 438 4.74 -44.87 15.55
N PHE A 439 4.02 -44.04 14.82
CA PHE A 439 4.56 -43.10 13.84
C PHE A 439 4.68 -41.72 14.49
N ILE A 440 5.88 -41.14 14.43
CA ILE A 440 6.07 -39.72 14.77
C ILE A 440 5.62 -38.84 13.59
N PRO A 441 5.39 -37.53 13.80
CA PRO A 441 5.01 -36.62 12.72
C PRO A 441 5.95 -36.70 11.51
N GLY A 442 5.38 -36.75 10.31
CA GLY A 442 6.12 -36.89 9.05
C GLY A 442 6.79 -38.25 8.79
N GLN A 443 6.70 -39.22 9.71
CA GLN A 443 7.24 -40.55 9.49
C GLN A 443 6.35 -41.36 8.55
N THR A 444 6.85 -41.70 7.38
CA THR A 444 6.09 -42.42 6.34
C THR A 444 6.36 -43.92 6.29
N ILE A 445 7.36 -44.43 7.02
CA ILE A 445 7.75 -45.84 6.99
C ILE A 445 8.11 -46.33 8.40
N GLN A 446 7.64 -47.51 8.75
CA GLN A 446 8.09 -48.28 9.91
C GLN A 446 8.08 -49.77 9.59
N SER A 447 8.72 -50.58 10.42
CA SER A 447 8.73 -52.03 10.28
C SER A 447 8.63 -52.73 11.62
N PHE A 448 8.16 -53.97 11.57
CA PHE A 448 8.26 -54.94 12.67
C PHE A 448 8.86 -56.23 12.13
N THR A 449 9.22 -57.12 13.04
CA THR A 449 9.81 -58.41 12.70
C THR A 449 8.95 -59.57 13.15
N VAL A 450 8.88 -60.62 12.34
CA VAL A 450 8.26 -61.90 12.68
C VAL A 450 9.38 -62.94 12.82
N PRO A 451 9.63 -63.48 14.03
CA PRO A 451 10.62 -64.53 14.22
C PRO A 451 10.17 -65.81 13.52
N ILE A 452 11.08 -66.39 12.73
CA ILE A 452 10.86 -67.65 12.02
C ILE A 452 11.62 -68.75 12.76
N LEU A 453 10.91 -69.83 13.07
CA LEU A 453 11.48 -70.99 13.74
C LEU A 453 11.99 -71.94 12.65
N GLN A 454 13.28 -72.24 12.73
CA GLN A 454 13.89 -73.20 11.83
C GLN A 454 13.68 -74.61 12.37
N ASP A 455 13.21 -75.51 11.52
CA ASP A 455 13.27 -76.93 11.80
C ASP A 455 14.28 -77.65 10.86
N ASN A 456 14.33 -78.99 10.89
CA ASN A 456 15.29 -79.76 10.07
C ASN A 456 14.59 -80.54 8.94
N ILE A 457 13.39 -80.12 8.55
CA ILE A 457 12.56 -80.73 7.51
C ILE A 457 12.51 -79.77 6.34
N ASP A 458 12.63 -80.30 5.12
CA ASP A 458 12.41 -79.54 3.89
C ASP A 458 10.89 -79.53 3.65
N ASP A 459 10.20 -78.54 4.21
CA ASP A 459 8.75 -78.43 4.12
C ASP A 459 8.29 -77.65 2.88
N ALA A 460 7.04 -77.88 2.48
CA ALA A 460 6.44 -77.13 1.37
C ALA A 460 6.15 -75.70 1.84
N ASN A 461 6.30 -74.70 0.96
CA ASN A 461 6.08 -73.28 1.28
C ASN A 461 4.85 -73.05 2.19
N GLU A 462 5.08 -72.44 3.34
CA GLU A 462 4.05 -72.18 4.33
C GLU A 462 3.68 -70.70 4.38
N THR A 463 2.47 -70.39 4.85
CA THR A 463 1.93 -69.03 4.80
C THR A 463 1.39 -68.59 6.15
N ILE A 464 1.59 -67.30 6.44
CA ILE A 464 1.10 -66.58 7.61
C ILE A 464 0.27 -65.39 7.11
N ALA A 465 -0.89 -65.13 7.71
CA ALA A 465 -1.65 -63.91 7.47
C ALA A 465 -1.11 -62.76 8.34
N LEU A 466 -0.91 -61.60 7.75
CA LEU A 466 -0.55 -60.35 8.42
C LEU A 466 -1.74 -59.39 8.33
N PHE A 467 -2.06 -58.68 9.40
CA PHE A 467 -3.15 -57.70 9.41
C PHE A 467 -2.77 -56.44 10.20
N LEU A 468 -3.28 -55.30 9.73
CA LEU A 468 -3.25 -54.01 10.43
C LEU A 468 -4.64 -53.65 10.94
N THR A 469 -4.74 -53.14 12.16
CA THR A 469 -6.00 -52.79 12.80
C THR A 469 -5.88 -51.56 13.69
N ASN A 470 -7.02 -50.97 14.04
CA ASN A 470 -7.14 -49.90 15.04
C ASN A 470 -6.17 -48.72 14.86
N PRO A 471 -6.10 -48.09 13.67
CA PRO A 471 -5.34 -46.85 13.53
C PRO A 471 -5.94 -45.76 14.45
N SER A 472 -5.09 -44.95 15.07
CA SER A 472 -5.48 -43.88 15.98
C SER A 472 -5.30 -42.49 15.38
N ALA A 473 -5.71 -41.45 16.11
CA ALA A 473 -5.48 -40.03 15.77
C ALA A 473 -5.92 -39.62 14.34
N GLY A 474 -7.00 -40.20 13.82
CA GLY A 474 -7.57 -39.85 12.51
C GLY A 474 -6.94 -40.55 11.32
N ALA A 475 -5.85 -41.32 11.51
CA ALA A 475 -5.32 -42.19 10.48
C ALA A 475 -6.32 -43.30 10.11
N ILE A 476 -6.28 -43.74 8.86
CA ILE A 476 -7.16 -44.78 8.32
C ILE A 476 -6.34 -45.92 7.72
N LEU A 477 -6.93 -47.12 7.62
CA LEU A 477 -6.30 -48.24 6.94
C LEU A 477 -6.33 -48.04 5.43
N GLY A 478 -5.17 -48.13 4.79
CA GLY A 478 -5.05 -48.14 3.34
C GLY A 478 -5.23 -49.54 2.74
N THR A 479 -4.85 -49.70 1.48
CA THR A 479 -4.89 -50.99 0.77
C THR A 479 -3.51 -51.32 0.20
N PRO A 480 -2.84 -52.39 0.66
CA PRO A 480 -3.36 -53.47 1.53
C PRO A 480 -3.27 -53.24 3.05
N ALA A 481 -4.37 -53.50 3.77
CA ALA A 481 -4.38 -53.64 5.24
C ALA A 481 -4.13 -55.09 5.72
N ASP A 482 -4.20 -56.05 4.80
CA ASP A 482 -3.89 -57.47 5.01
C ASP A 482 -2.80 -57.89 4.01
N ALA A 483 -1.81 -58.66 4.47
CA ALA A 483 -0.75 -59.21 3.61
C ALA A 483 -0.49 -60.68 3.95
N THR A 484 0.27 -61.37 3.09
CA THR A 484 0.68 -62.77 3.32
C THR A 484 2.20 -62.87 3.41
N LEU A 485 2.73 -63.43 4.50
CA LEU A 485 4.13 -63.83 4.59
C LEU A 485 4.25 -65.30 4.18
N THR A 486 5.14 -65.61 3.26
CA THR A 486 5.47 -66.98 2.84
C THR A 486 6.85 -67.36 3.35
N ILE A 487 6.94 -68.50 4.03
CA ILE A 487 8.19 -69.11 4.45
C ILE A 487 8.65 -70.05 3.32
N LEU A 488 9.93 -69.93 2.92
CA LEU A 488 10.58 -70.64 1.81
C LEU A 488 11.64 -71.62 2.27
#